data_AF-A0A3D3UUD7-F1
#
_entry.id   AF-A0A3D3UUD7-F1
#
_cell.length_a   1.000
_cell.length_b   1.000
_cell.length_c   1.000
_cell.angle_alpha   90.00
_cell.angle_beta   90.00
_cell.angle_gamma   90.00
#
_symmetry.space_group_name_H-M   'P 1'
#
loop_
_entity.id
_entity.type
_entity.pdbx_description
1 polymer ?
#
loop_
_entity_poly.entity_id
_entity_poly.type
_entity_poly.pdbx_seq_one_letter_code
_entity_poly.pdbx_strand_id
1 'polypeptide(L)' 'MNQITAMCGLICSQCHAFIATRNDSDEKRAEVARLRSKQYNTEIRAGL' A
#
# COMPACT_ATOMS: atom_id res chain seq x y z
N MET A 1 8.96 -4.14 13.41
CA MET A 1 7.49 -4.22 13.63
C MET A 1 7.08 -5.66 13.42
N ASN A 2 6.97 -6.46 14.48
CA ASN A 2 6.76 -7.90 14.30
C ASN A 2 5.30 -8.24 13.98
N GLN A 3 4.33 -7.47 14.46
CA GLN A 3 2.94 -7.45 13.99
C GLN A 3 2.28 -6.18 14.52
N ILE A 4 2.14 -5.15 13.69
CA ILE A 4 1.34 -3.97 14.01
C ILE A 4 0.19 -3.93 13.03
N THR A 5 -1.02 -3.82 13.54
CA THR A 5 -2.21 -3.53 12.75
C THR A 5 -2.57 -2.06 12.99
N ALA A 6 -2.49 -1.24 11.94
CA ALA A 6 -2.88 0.16 12.02
C ALA A 6 -4.40 0.32 11.91
N MET A 7 -4.87 1.57 11.94
CA MET A 7 -6.29 1.96 11.80
C MET A 7 -6.99 1.36 10.56
N CYS A 8 -6.23 0.98 9.52
CA CYS A 8 -6.75 0.34 8.32
C CYS A 8 -7.08 -1.16 8.49
N GLY A 9 -6.78 -1.77 9.64
CA GLY A 9 -7.03 -3.19 9.88
C GLY A 9 -6.05 -4.15 9.19
N LEU A 10 -5.00 -3.63 8.53
CA LEU A 10 -3.97 -4.44 7.86
C LEU A 10 -2.71 -4.59 8.72
N ILE A 11 -2.10 -5.79 8.67
CA ILE A 11 -0.79 -6.03 9.27
C ILE A 11 0.26 -5.21 8.50
N CYS A 12 0.78 -4.16 9.11
CA CYS A 12 1.69 -3.20 8.48
C CYS A 12 2.97 -3.86 7.96
N SER A 13 3.50 -4.89 8.64
CA SER A 13 4.69 -5.62 8.19
C SER A 13 4.49 -6.40 6.90
N GLN A 14 3.23 -6.62 6.48
CA GLN A 14 2.85 -7.28 5.23
C GLN A 14 2.11 -6.33 4.27
N CYS A 15 1.92 -5.07 4.64
CA CYS A 15 1.19 -4.10 3.83
C CYS A 15 2.08 -3.53 2.73
N HIS A 16 1.80 -3.89 1.47
CA HIS A 16 2.60 -3.47 0.33
C HIS A 16 2.64 -1.93 0.16
N ALA A 17 1.54 -1.23 0.48
CA ALA A 17 1.51 0.23 0.45
C ALA A 17 2.45 0.85 1.50
N PHE A 18 2.46 0.29 2.72
CA PHE A 18 3.37 0.73 3.79
C PHE A 18 4.82 0.45 3.43
N ILE A 19 5.11 -0.74 2.91
CA ILE A 19 6.47 -1.14 2.50
C ILE A 19 6.98 -0.25 1.36
N ALA A 20 6.15 0.02 0.34
CA ALA A 20 6.50 0.91 -0.76
C ALA A 20 6.80 2.34 -0.29
N THR A 21 5.97 2.86 0.63
CA THR A 21 6.14 4.20 1.21
C THR A 21 7.42 4.27 2.05
N ARG A 22 7.66 3.29 2.91
CA ARG A 22 8.87 3.24 3.77
C ARG A 22 10.16 3.12 2.95
N ASN A 23 10.10 2.45 1.80
CA ASN A 23 11.23 2.30 0.90
C ASN A 23 11.37 3.48 -0.09
N ASP A 24 10.50 4.49 0.03
CA ASP A 24 10.39 5.64 -0.86
C ASP A 24 10.44 5.29 -2.36
N SER A 25 9.67 4.27 -2.74
CA SER A 25 9.69 3.73 -4.11
C SER A 25 8.39 4.08 -4.82
N ASP A 26 8.45 5.09 -5.68
CA ASP A 26 7.32 5.54 -6.51
C ASP A 26 6.78 4.45 -7.43
N GLU A 27 7.68 3.68 -8.03
CA GLU A 27 7.32 2.54 -8.89
C GLU A 27 6.44 1.54 -8.12
N LYS A 28 6.82 1.21 -6.88
CA LYS A 28 6.05 0.31 -6.02
C LYS A 28 4.75 0.97 -5.54
N ARG A 29 4.74 2.28 -5.26
CA ARG A 29 3.51 3.00 -4.93
C ARG A 29 2.51 2.93 -6.09
N ALA A 30 2.97 3.12 -7.32
CA ALA A 30 2.16 3.03 -8.54
C ALA A 30 1.63 1.61 -8.80
N GLU A 31 2.47 0.58 -8.64
CA GLU A 31 2.06 -0.81 -8.78
C GLU A 31 0.97 -1.19 -7.78
N VAL A 32 1.18 -0.86 -6.50
CA VAL A 32 0.20 -1.13 -5.44
C VAL A 32 -1.11 -0.39 -5.71
N ALA A 33 -1.06 0.87 -6.12
CA ALA A 33 -2.25 1.65 -6.47
C ALA A 33 -3.05 0.98 -7.60
N ARG A 34 -2.39 0.48 -8.65
CA ARG A 34 -3.04 -0.25 -9.75
C ARG A 34 -3.70 -1.55 -9.29
N LEU A 35 -3.00 -2.36 -8.50
CA LEU A 35 -3.55 -3.63 -7.98
C LEU A 35 -4.77 -3.39 -7.09
N ARG A 36 -4.65 -2.40 -6.19
CA ARG A 36 -5.70 -2.04 -5.26
C ARG A 36 -6.90 -1.44 -5.98
N SER A 37 -6.68 -0.65 -7.03
CA SER A 37 -7.74 -0.11 -7.87
C SER A 37 -8.57 -1.23 -8.51
N LYS A 38 -7.89 -2.26 -9.04
CA LYS A 38 -8.55 -3.43 -9.63
C LYS A 38 -9.34 -4.24 -8.60
N GLN A 39 -8.79 -4.44 -7.40
CA GLN A 39 -9.43 -5.23 -6.34
C GLN A 39 -10.73 -4.59 -5.84
N TYR A 40 -10.72 -3.27 -5.66
CA TYR A 40 -11.87 -2.54 -5.10
C TYR A 40 -12.75 -1.88 -6.17
N ASN A 41 -12.44 -2.10 -7.45
CA ASN A 41 -13.09 -1.45 -8.59
C ASN A 41 -13.25 0.07 -8.39
N THR A 42 -12.19 0.70 -7.88
CA THR A 42 -12.18 2.12 -7.54
C THR A 42 -10.87 2.73 -7.99
N GLU A 43 -10.88 4.00 -8.36
CA GLU A 43 -9.67 4.67 -8.79
C GLU A 43 -8.82 5.03 -7.56
N ILE A 44 -7.69 4.35 -7.39
CA ILE A 44 -6.71 4.65 -6.35
C ILE A 44 -5.48 5.25 -7.03
N ARG A 45 -5.18 6.50 -6.69
CA ARG A 45 -3.97 7.19 -7.14
C ARG A 45 -2.84 6.95 -6.14
N ALA A 46 -1.64 6.68 -6.64
CA ALA A 46 -0.44 6.75 -5.82
C ALA A 46 -0.21 8.23 -5.48
N GLY A 47 -0.17 8.57 -4.19
CA GLY A 47 0.28 9.90 -3.75
C GLY A 47 1.77 10.01 -4.05
N LEU A 48 2.12 10.93 -4.96
CA LEU A 48 3.48 11.36 -5.29
C LEU A 48 3.76 12.66 -4.55
#